data_AF-A0A5Q4FUY8-F1
#
_entry.id   AF-A0A5Q4FUY8-F1
#
_cell.length_a   1.000
_cell.length_b   1.000
_cell.length_c   1.000
_cell.angle_alpha   90.00
_cell.angle_beta   90.00
_cell.angle_gamma   90.00
#
_symmetry.space_group_name_H-M   'P 1'
#
loop_
_entity.id
_entity.type
_entity.pdbx_description
1 polymer ?
#
loop_
_entity_poly.entity_id
_entity_poly.type
_entity_poly.pdbx_seq_one_letter_code
_entity_poly.pdbx_strand_id
1 'polypeptide(L)'
;MFEQVQRQEQSPVVVVATQAEADLLVATFQVHGLHGMTIMASAIPSLDWLEGFAVQVPAEEEQRARMLLRELGHEPLAPDEPGH
;
A
#
# COMPACT_ATOMS: atom_id res chain seq x y z
N MET A 1 -12.58 -19.22 20.95
CA MET A 1 -11.57 -19.62 19.96
C MET A 1 -11.99 -19.02 18.62
N PHE A 2 -11.60 -17.79 18.34
CA PHE A 2 -11.51 -17.23 16.98
C PHE A 2 -10.28 -16.31 16.98
N GLU A 3 -9.40 -16.57 16.03
CA GLU A 3 -8.02 -16.16 15.91
C GLU A 3 -7.68 -14.72 16.34
N GLN A 4 -6.65 -14.62 17.17
CA GLN A 4 -5.63 -13.59 17.04
C GLN A 4 -5.02 -13.69 15.63
N VAL A 5 -5.13 -12.65 14.83
CA VAL A 5 -4.02 -12.25 13.96
C VAL A 5 -3.83 -10.78 14.20
N GLN A 6 -2.65 -10.45 14.70
CA GLN A 6 -2.13 -9.10 14.78
C GLN A 6 -2.40 -8.42 13.43
N ARG A 7 -3.40 -7.54 13.34
CA ARG A 7 -3.47 -6.57 12.26
C ARG A 7 -2.24 -5.70 12.46
N GLN A 8 -1.11 -6.09 11.89
CA GLN A 8 -0.18 -5.08 11.40
C GLN A 8 -1.06 -4.21 10.52
N GLU A 9 -1.41 -3.01 10.99
CA GLU A 9 -2.21 -2.06 10.24
C GLU A 9 -1.45 -1.80 8.95
N GLN A 10 -1.87 -2.49 7.88
CA GLN A 10 -1.30 -2.36 6.56
C GLN A 10 -2.08 -1.27 5.86
N SER A 11 -1.41 -0.17 5.56
CA SER A 11 -2.02 0.98 4.89
C SER A 11 -1.71 0.90 3.39
N PRO A 12 -2.73 1.03 2.51
CA PRO A 12 -2.47 1.21 1.09
C PRO A 12 -1.77 2.56 0.86
N VAL A 13 -0.62 2.53 0.16
CA VAL A 13 0.19 3.72 -0.12
C VAL A 13 0.13 4.17 -1.57
N VAL A 14 -0.25 3.28 -2.50
CA VAL A 14 -0.41 3.61 -3.92
C VAL A 14 -1.34 2.59 -4.58
N VAL A 15 -2.10 3.03 -5.59
CA VAL A 15 -2.89 2.17 -6.48
C VAL A 15 -2.34 2.28 -7.89
N VAL A 16 -2.16 1.14 -8.54
CA VAL A 16 -1.64 1.03 -9.90
C VAL A 16 -2.57 0.18 -10.76
N ALA A 17 -2.55 0.41 -12.06
CA ALA A 17 -3.50 -0.25 -12.97
C ALA A 17 -3.21 -1.74 -13.17
N THR A 18 -1.96 -2.17 -13.01
CA THR A 18 -1.53 -3.54 -13.34
C THR A 18 -0.82 -4.23 -12.19
N GLN A 19 -0.98 -5.55 -12.11
CA GLN A 19 -0.28 -6.37 -11.12
C GLN A 19 1.24 -6.27 -11.27
N ALA A 20 1.75 -6.26 -12.51
CA ALA A 20 3.18 -6.16 -12.76
C ALA A 20 3.80 -4.87 -12.22
N GLU A 21 3.08 -3.74 -12.30
CA GLU A 21 3.51 -2.47 -11.73
C GLU A 21 3.50 -2.52 -10.19
N ALA A 22 2.50 -3.17 -9.60
CA ALA A 22 2.43 -3.35 -8.15
C ALA A 22 3.57 -4.25 -7.63
N ASP A 23 3.81 -5.39 -8.29
CA ASP A 23 4.91 -6.30 -7.96
C ASP A 23 6.28 -5.62 -8.11
N LEU A 24 6.46 -4.76 -9.12
CA LEU A 24 7.69 -3.95 -9.28
C LEU A 24 7.88 -2.99 -8.11
N LEU A 25 6.83 -2.32 -7.66
CA LEU A 25 6.88 -1.42 -6.52
C LEU A 25 7.17 -2.17 -5.22
N VAL A 26 6.57 -3.35 -5.01
CA VAL A 26 6.88 -4.21 -3.87
C VAL A 26 8.34 -4.66 -3.87
N ALA A 27 8.86 -5.08 -5.03
CA ALA A 27 10.28 -5.43 -5.16
C ALA A 27 11.19 -4.23 -4.85
N THR A 28 10.81 -3.04 -5.31
CA THR A 28 11.55 -1.80 -5.02
C THR A 28 11.53 -1.48 -3.53
N PHE A 29 10.38 -1.63 -2.87
CA PHE A 29 10.24 -1.46 -1.42
C PHE A 29 11.15 -2.43 -0.65
N GLN A 30 11.19 -3.70 -1.05
CA GLN A 30 12.05 -4.70 -0.42
C GLN A 30 13.54 -4.36 -0.53
N VAL A 31 13.99 -3.83 -1.68
CA VAL A 31 15.38 -3.36 -1.86
C VAL A 31 15.73 -2.22 -0.89
N HIS A 32 14.75 -1.38 -0.56
CA HIS A 32 14.88 -0.28 0.40
C HIS A 32 14.56 -0.69 1.85
N GLY A 33 14.37 -2.00 2.11
CA GLY A 33 14.11 -2.53 3.44
C GLY A 33 12.69 -2.26 3.98
N LEU A 34 11.73 -2.04 3.09
CA LEU A 34 10.30 -1.86 3.41
C LEU A 34 9.51 -3.12 3.05
N HIS A 35 8.48 -3.43 3.83
CA HIS A 35 7.66 -4.62 3.66
C HIS A 35 6.39 -4.29 2.87
N GLY A 36 6.49 -4.33 1.53
CA GLY A 36 5.35 -4.17 0.63
C GLY A 36 4.56 -5.46 0.41
N MET A 37 3.24 -5.34 0.23
CA MET A 37 2.37 -6.40 -0.26
C MET A 37 1.40 -5.86 -1.30
N THR A 38 1.24 -6.61 -2.40
CA THR A 38 0.24 -6.33 -3.43
C THR A 38 -1.12 -6.94 -3.05
N ILE A 39 -2.19 -6.18 -3.23
CA ILE A 39 -3.58 -6.63 -3.11
C ILE A 39 -4.42 -6.03 -4.23
N MET A 40 -5.52 -6.67 -4.63
CA MET A 40 -6.49 -6.03 -5.51
C MET A 40 -7.08 -4.81 -4.81
N ALA A 41 -7.16 -3.67 -5.50
CA ALA A 41 -7.73 -2.44 -4.94
C ALA A 41 -9.20 -2.64 -4.53
N SER A 42 -9.94 -3.43 -5.31
CA SER A 42 -11.33 -3.81 -5.00
C SER A 42 -11.50 -4.67 -3.74
N ALA A 43 -10.42 -5.25 -3.20
CA ALA A 43 -10.47 -5.97 -1.92
C ALA A 43 -10.42 -5.01 -0.72
N ILE A 44 -10.11 -3.73 -0.92
CA ILE A 44 -10.07 -2.70 0.11
C ILE A 44 -11.40 -1.92 0.05
N PRO A 45 -12.23 -1.91 1.12
CA PRO A 45 -13.55 -1.28 1.10
C PRO A 45 -13.53 0.19 0.66
N SER A 46 -12.50 0.96 1.06
CA SER A 46 -12.34 2.38 0.69
C SER A 46 -11.96 2.60 -0.78
N LEU A 47 -11.51 1.54 -1.47
CA LEU A 47 -11.02 1.57 -2.86
C LEU A 47 -11.83 0.62 -3.77
N ASP A 48 -13.00 0.15 -3.35
CA ASP A 48 -13.86 -0.79 -4.10
C ASP A 48 -14.23 -0.26 -5.51
N TRP A 49 -14.31 1.05 -5.65
CA TRP A 49 -14.60 1.75 -6.91
C TRP A 49 -13.40 1.86 -7.87
N LEU A 50 -12.19 1.52 -7.41
CA LEU A 50 -10.96 1.54 -8.22
C LEU A 50 -10.66 0.14 -8.76
N GLU A 51 -10.62 0.02 -10.09
CA GLU A 51 -10.07 -1.16 -10.74
C GLU A 51 -8.54 -1.05 -10.78
N GLY A 52 -7.85 -2.00 -10.14
CA GLY A 52 -6.40 -2.03 -10.09
C GLY A 52 -5.85 -2.83 -8.92
N PHE A 53 -4.58 -2.56 -8.60
CA PHE A 53 -3.82 -3.21 -7.55
C PHE A 53 -3.28 -2.16 -6.59
N ALA A 54 -3.53 -2.34 -5.31
CA ALA A 54 -2.98 -1.50 -4.25
C ALA A 54 -1.70 -2.14 -3.69
N VAL A 55 -0.70 -1.31 -3.43
CA VAL A 55 0.47 -1.72 -2.65
C VAL A 55 0.27 -1.23 -1.22
N GLN A 56 0.31 -2.16 -0.28
CA GLN A 56 0.18 -1.89 1.15
C GLN A 56 1.51 -2.08 1.85
N VAL A 57 1.76 -1.28 2.88
CA VAL A 57 2.92 -1.40 3.77
C VAL A 57 2.45 -1.31 5.23
N PRO A 58 3.22 -1.85 6.20
CA PRO A 58 2.98 -1.59 7.62
C PRO A 58 2.86 -0.09 7.91
N ALA A 59 1.95 0.31 8.79
CA ALA A 59 1.73 1.70 9.19
C ALA A 59 3.02 2.38 9.68
N GLU A 60 3.91 1.64 10.33
CA GLU A 60 5.23 2.11 10.79
C GLU A 60 6.18 2.51 9.64
N GLU A 61 5.96 1.93 8.46
CA GLU A 61 6.75 2.13 7.24
C GLU A 61 6.06 3.08 6.25
N GLU A 62 4.80 3.44 6.48
CA GLU A 62 3.96 4.21 5.57
C GLU A 62 4.62 5.52 5.13
N GLN A 63 5.14 6.30 6.08
CA GLN A 63 5.79 7.58 5.78
C GLN A 63 7.03 7.39 4.91
N ARG A 64 7.82 6.33 5.12
CA ARG A 64 9.00 6.03 4.31
C ARG A 64 8.63 5.56 2.92
N ALA A 65 7.63 4.68 2.81
CA ALA A 65 7.11 4.21 1.54
C ALA A 65 6.56 5.37 0.70
N ARG A 66 5.80 6.29 1.32
CA ARG A 66 5.32 7.51 0.67
C ARG A 66 6.45 8.40 0.15
N MET A 67 7.52 8.59 0.94
CA MET A 67 8.68 9.36 0.47
C MET A 67 9.34 8.69 -0.73
N LEU A 68 9.58 7.38 -0.65
CA LEU A 68 10.18 6.60 -1.74
C LEU A 68 9.32 6.66 -3.01
N LEU A 69 7.99 6.55 -2.89
CA LEU A 69 7.08 6.68 -4.03
C LEU A 69 7.23 8.04 -4.73
N ARG A 70 7.34 9.13 -3.96
CA ARG A 70 7.55 10.47 -4.53
C ARG A 70 8.90 10.60 -5.22
N GLU A 71 9.95 9.98 -4.68
CA GLU A 71 11.27 9.93 -5.33
C GLU A 71 11.24 9.14 -6.64
N LEU A 72 10.42 8.09 -6.70
CA LEU A 72 10.18 7.28 -7.91
C LEU A 72 9.22 7.96 -8.90
N GLY A 73 8.67 9.13 -8.59
CA GLY A 73 7.72 9.86 -9.42
C GLY A 73 6.28 9.35 -9.38
N HIS A 74 5.96 8.47 -8.42
CA HIS A 74 4.59 8.03 -8.15
C HIS A 74 3.91 8.98 -7.14
N GLU A 75 2.63 9.24 -7.35
CA GLU A 75 1.82 9.99 -6.40
C GLU A 75 1.25 9.03 -5.34
N PRO A 76 1.69 9.10 -4.07
CA PRO A 76 1.13 8.26 -3.03
C PRO A 76 -0.33 8.64 -2.75
N LEU A 77 -1.15 7.66 -2.39
CA LEU A 77 -2.51 7.88 -1.88
C LEU A 77 -2.45 8.91 -0.74
N ALA A 78 -3.46 9.77 -0.59
CA ALA A 78 -3.53 10.66 0.56
C ALA A 78 -3.46 9.86 1.87
N PRO A 79 -2.89 10.39 2.97
CA PRO A 79 -3.14 9.81 4.28
C PRO A 79 -4.65 9.74 4.47
N ASP A 80 -5.14 8.61 4.97
CA ASP A 80 -6.53 8.50 5.43
C ASP A 80 -6.65 9.56 6.54
N GLU A 81 -7.09 10.77 6.19
CA GLU A 81 -7.26 11.84 7.16
C GLU A 81 -8.28 11.31 8.17
N PRO A 82 -7.96 11.24 9.48
CA PRO A 82 -8.96 10.87 10.47
C PRO A 82 -10.05 11.95 10.43
N GLY A 83 -11.14 11.65 9.75
CA GLY A 83 -12.27 12.55 9.54
C GLY A 83 -12.97 12.87 10.85
N HIS A 84 -12.66 14.06 11.34
CA HIS A 84 -13.50 15.11 11.92
C HIS A 84 -14.93 14.81 12.42
#